data_AF-A0A973SNV1-F1
#
_entry.id   AF-A0A973SNV1-F1
#
_cell.length_a   1.000
_cell.length_b   1.000
_cell.length_c   1.000
_cell.angle_alpha   90.00
_cell.angle_beta   90.00
_cell.angle_gamma   90.00
#
_symmetry.space_group_name_H-M   'P 1'
#
loop_
_entity.id
_entity.type
_entity.pdbx_description
1 polymer ?
#
loop_
_entity_poly.entity_id
_entity_poly.type
_entity_poly.pdbx_seq_one_letter_code
_entity_poly.pdbx_strand_id
1 'polypeptide(L)'
;DKVAAGFTNSGSKSGDKLHTLQYLALLAAQHGMVWVPLGLVSGWNSSAGSPEDLNRLGFWLGAAASSHVDLGAEHMEDSDLRTAEHLGRRVAEYVRRSRP
;
A
#
# COMPACT_ATOMS: atom_id res chain seq x y z
N ASP A 1 -17.71 2.22 12.84
CA ASP A 1 -17.70 1.90 11.39
C ASP A 1 -16.77 0.75 11.06
N LYS A 2 -17.03 0.05 9.94
CA LYS A 2 -16.07 -0.91 9.37
C LYS A 2 -14.93 -0.14 8.71
N VAL A 3 -13.71 -0.66 8.81
CA VAL A 3 -12.50 -0.03 8.27
C VAL A 3 -11.93 -0.92 7.17
N ALA A 4 -11.51 -0.30 6.08
CA ALA A 4 -10.89 -0.97 4.94
C ALA A 4 -9.59 -0.27 4.53
N ALA A 5 -8.68 -1.05 3.96
CA ALA A 5 -7.49 -0.59 3.27
C ALA A 5 -7.10 -1.64 2.22
N GLY A 6 -6.16 -1.34 1.33
CA GLY A 6 -5.76 -2.26 0.28
C GLY A 6 -4.27 -2.25 0.01
N PHE A 7 -3.80 -3.35 -0.56
CA PHE A 7 -2.48 -3.46 -1.16
C PHE A 7 -2.58 -4.18 -2.51
N THR A 8 -1.56 -4.02 -3.35
CA THR A 8 -1.46 -4.71 -4.65
C THR A 8 -0.01 -4.99 -5.01
N ASN A 9 0.23 -6.05 -5.79
CA ASN A 9 1.56 -6.45 -6.26
C ASN A 9 1.50 -6.77 -7.75
N SER A 10 2.54 -6.43 -8.50
CA SER A 10 2.72 -6.85 -9.90
C SER A 10 4.18 -6.84 -10.33
N GLY A 11 4.50 -7.54 -11.42
CA GLY A 11 5.85 -7.61 -11.97
C GLY A 11 6.43 -6.26 -12.41
N SER A 12 5.58 -5.37 -12.89
CA SER A 12 5.99 -4.05 -13.37
C SER A 12 5.88 -3.00 -12.28
N LYS A 13 6.87 -2.10 -12.17
CA LYS A 13 6.82 -0.94 -11.25
C LYS A 13 5.53 -0.13 -11.44
N SER A 14 5.17 0.15 -12.69
CA SER A 14 3.85 0.63 -13.10
C SER A 14 3.18 -0.43 -13.98
N GLY A 15 2.02 -0.92 -13.56
CA GLY A 15 1.29 -2.01 -14.21
C GLY A 15 -0.15 -2.03 -13.74
N ASP A 16 -0.81 -0.88 -13.85
CA ASP A 16 -2.21 -0.62 -13.48
C ASP A 16 -2.61 -0.93 -12.03
N LYS A 17 -1.62 -1.04 -11.13
CA LYS A 17 -1.81 -1.20 -9.68
C LYS A 17 -2.76 -0.17 -9.07
N LEU A 18 -2.75 1.07 -9.57
CA LEU A 18 -3.65 2.12 -9.07
C LEU A 18 -5.12 1.75 -9.32
N HIS A 19 -5.41 1.14 -10.47
CA HIS A 19 -6.77 0.73 -10.82
C HIS A 19 -7.28 -0.37 -9.88
N THR A 20 -6.42 -1.34 -9.51
CA THR A 20 -6.75 -2.34 -8.47
C THR A 20 -7.12 -1.67 -7.15
N LEU A 21 -6.32 -0.70 -6.68
CA LEU A 21 -6.58 0.01 -5.43
C LEU A 21 -7.87 0.84 -5.51
N GLN A 22 -8.15 1.49 -6.65
CA GLN A 22 -9.39 2.24 -6.88
C GLN A 22 -10.61 1.32 -6.83
N TYR A 23 -10.54 0.16 -7.47
CA TYR A 23 -11.60 -0.84 -7.41
C TYR A 23 -11.90 -1.25 -5.95
N LEU A 24 -10.87 -1.58 -5.17
CA LEU A 24 -11.04 -1.95 -3.75
C LEU A 24 -11.61 -0.80 -2.90
N ALA A 25 -11.19 0.43 -3.14
CA ALA A 25 -11.71 1.60 -2.44
C ALA A 25 -13.19 1.86 -2.77
N LEU A 26 -13.59 1.69 -4.04
CA LEU A 26 -14.99 1.77 -4.46
C LEU A 26 -15.83 0.65 -3.84
N LEU A 27 -15.31 -0.58 -3.81
CA LEU A 27 -15.96 -1.71 -3.15
C LEU A 27 -16.16 -1.44 -1.65
N ALA A 28 -15.16 -0.89 -0.97
CA ALA A 28 -15.26 -0.49 0.43
C ALA A 28 -16.36 0.57 0.66
N ALA A 29 -16.43 1.56 -0.23
CA ALA A 29 -17.48 2.58 -0.20
C ALA A 29 -18.88 2.00 -0.39
N GLN A 30 -19.07 1.06 -1.34
CA GLN A 30 -20.34 0.35 -1.53
C GLN A 30 -20.80 -0.40 -0.27
N HIS A 31 -19.88 -0.80 0.60
CA HIS A 31 -20.16 -1.51 1.85
C HIS A 31 -20.16 -0.60 3.09
N GLY A 32 -20.13 0.73 2.91
CA GLY A 32 -20.15 1.70 4.00
C GLY A 32 -18.91 1.64 4.90
N MET A 33 -17.77 1.21 4.37
CA MET A 33 -16.51 1.15 5.12
C MET A 33 -15.72 2.45 4.98
N VAL A 34 -14.97 2.81 6.02
CA VAL A 34 -14.01 3.92 5.96
C VAL A 34 -12.69 3.42 5.39
N TRP A 35 -12.23 4.04 4.30
CA TRP A 35 -10.96 3.71 3.66
C TRP A 35 -9.77 4.42 4.33
N VAL A 36 -8.78 3.65 4.77
CA VAL A 36 -7.52 4.16 5.34
C VAL A 36 -6.46 4.19 4.24
N PRO A 37 -6.01 5.37 3.79
CA PRO A 37 -4.95 5.49 2.79
C PRO A 37 -3.57 5.17 3.40
N LEU A 38 -2.58 4.97 2.53
CA LEU A 38 -1.21 4.60 2.94
C LEU A 38 -0.60 5.57 3.94
N GLY A 39 -0.83 6.88 3.77
CA GLY A 39 -0.33 7.90 4.70
C GLY A 39 1.18 8.15 4.63
N LEU A 40 1.83 7.72 3.54
CA LEU A 40 3.23 7.99 3.23
C LEU A 40 3.36 8.86 1.98
N VAL A 41 4.42 9.67 1.92
CA VAL A 41 4.89 10.31 0.68
C VAL A 41 5.64 9.27 -0.16
N SER A 42 5.93 9.59 -1.43
CA SER A 42 6.77 8.71 -2.26
C SER A 42 8.22 8.80 -1.78
N GLY A 43 8.88 7.65 -1.58
CA GLY A 43 10.26 7.58 -1.09
C GLY A 43 11.31 7.69 -2.21
N TRP A 44 11.13 6.90 -3.27
CA TRP A 44 12.11 6.78 -4.37
C TRP A 44 11.74 7.66 -5.58
N ASN A 45 11.61 8.97 -5.35
CA ASN A 45 11.20 9.93 -6.40
C ASN A 45 12.09 11.17 -6.51
N SER A 46 13.26 11.18 -5.87
CA SER A 46 14.24 12.27 -5.95
C SER A 46 15.65 11.71 -6.15
N SER A 47 16.60 12.57 -6.51
CA SER A 47 18.02 12.19 -6.62
C SER A 47 18.66 11.76 -5.30
N ALA A 48 18.01 12.01 -4.16
CA ALA A 48 18.44 11.58 -2.84
C ALA A 48 17.67 10.37 -2.30
N GLY A 49 16.61 9.92 -2.98
CA GLY A 49 15.81 8.76 -2.57
C GLY A 49 16.42 7.44 -3.04
N SER A 50 16.00 6.34 -2.43
CA SER A 50 16.52 5.01 -2.73
C SER A 50 15.41 3.94 -2.81
N PRO A 51 15.65 2.80 -3.47
CA PRO A 51 14.72 1.66 -3.47
C PRO A 51 14.33 1.15 -2.07
N GLU A 52 15.17 1.40 -1.07
CA GLU A 52 14.97 0.98 0.33
C GLU A 52 14.03 1.91 1.11
N ASP A 53 13.66 3.05 0.54
CA ASP A 53 12.71 3.98 1.14
C ASP A 53 11.28 3.42 1.14
N LEU A 54 10.52 3.75 2.19
CA LEU A 54 9.11 3.38 2.23
C LEU A 54 8.34 4.04 1.10
N ASN A 55 7.32 3.34 0.61
CA ASN A 55 6.54 3.77 -0.55
C ASN A 55 7.43 4.12 -1.75
N ARG A 56 8.45 3.30 -2.02
CA ARG A 56 9.35 3.44 -3.18
C ARG A 56 8.62 3.50 -4.53
N LEU A 57 7.39 2.97 -4.61
CA LEU A 57 6.59 2.96 -5.84
C LEU A 57 5.61 4.15 -5.95
N GLY A 58 5.50 4.99 -4.92
CA GLY A 58 4.71 6.22 -4.96
C GLY A 58 3.21 6.02 -5.08
N PHE A 59 2.63 5.16 -4.25
CA PHE A 59 1.18 4.96 -4.15
C PHE A 59 0.63 5.59 -2.87
N TRP A 60 -0.55 6.21 -2.94
CA TRP A 60 -1.18 6.87 -1.78
C TRP A 60 -2.47 6.18 -1.34
N LEU A 61 -3.19 5.58 -2.28
CA LEU A 61 -4.47 4.94 -2.00
C LEU A 61 -4.32 3.68 -1.15
N GLY A 62 -3.17 3.01 -1.22
CA GLY A 62 -2.83 1.81 -0.47
C GLY A 62 -1.37 1.44 -0.70
N ALA A 63 -0.92 0.32 -0.13
CA ALA A 63 0.45 -0.16 -0.35
C ALA A 63 0.57 -0.79 -1.75
N ALA A 64 1.71 -0.61 -2.41
CA ALA A 64 2.00 -1.25 -3.67
C ALA A 64 3.37 -1.89 -3.62
N ALA A 65 3.45 -3.10 -4.16
CA ALA A 65 4.70 -3.84 -4.29
C ALA A 65 5.02 -4.13 -5.77
N SER A 66 6.28 -4.49 -6.01
CA SER A 66 6.68 -5.07 -7.27
C SER A 66 7.71 -6.19 -7.06
N SER A 67 7.33 -7.40 -7.44
CA SER A 67 8.16 -8.60 -7.36
C SER A 67 8.50 -9.14 -8.74
N HIS A 68 9.71 -9.65 -8.92
CA HIS A 68 10.09 -10.38 -10.13
C HIS A 68 9.13 -11.55 -10.40
N VAL A 69 8.76 -11.76 -11.66
CA VAL A 69 7.75 -12.78 -12.06
C VAL A 69 8.33 -14.20 -12.14
N ASP A 70 9.65 -14.29 -12.04
CA ASP A 70 10.47 -15.50 -12.19
C ASP A 70 11.21 -15.87 -10.90
N LEU A 71 11.02 -15.12 -9.81
CA LEU A 71 11.60 -15.40 -8.49
C LEU A 71 10.50 -15.71 -7.45
N GLY A 72 10.91 -16.40 -6.38
CA GLY A 72 10.05 -16.67 -5.23
C GLY A 72 9.79 -15.44 -4.35
N ALA A 73 8.84 -15.57 -3.42
CA ALA A 73 8.41 -14.48 -2.53
C ALA A 73 9.51 -14.02 -1.54
N GLU A 74 10.51 -14.87 -1.29
CA GLU A 74 11.71 -14.56 -0.51
C GLU A 74 12.55 -13.43 -1.12
N HIS A 75 12.34 -13.11 -2.40
CA HIS A 75 12.98 -12.01 -3.11
C HIS A 75 12.14 -10.73 -3.16
N MET A 76 11.06 -10.63 -2.36
CA MET A 76 10.35 -9.37 -2.20
C MET A 76 11.25 -8.28 -1.63
N GLU A 77 11.09 -7.06 -2.13
CA GLU A 77 11.81 -5.90 -1.64
C GLU A 77 11.40 -5.59 -0.19
N ASP A 78 12.39 -5.48 0.70
CA ASP A 78 12.17 -5.21 2.13
C ASP A 78 11.37 -3.91 2.36
N SER A 79 11.60 -2.90 1.53
CA SER A 79 10.86 -1.64 1.60
C SER A 79 9.38 -1.78 1.24
N ASP A 80 9.02 -2.70 0.35
CA ASP A 80 7.61 -2.99 0.04
C ASP A 80 6.94 -3.70 1.23
N LEU A 81 7.63 -4.67 1.85
CA LEU A 81 7.15 -5.37 3.04
C LEU A 81 6.93 -4.39 4.20
N ARG A 82 7.92 -3.55 4.50
CA ARG A 82 7.82 -2.51 5.54
C ARG A 82 6.76 -1.46 5.23
N THR A 83 6.51 -1.16 3.95
CA THR A 83 5.41 -0.27 3.52
C THR A 83 4.05 -0.92 3.82
N ALA A 84 3.90 -2.22 3.58
CA ALA A 84 2.70 -2.96 3.94
C ALA A 84 2.52 -3.05 5.47
N GLU A 85 3.59 -3.28 6.22
CA GLU A 85 3.57 -3.24 7.69
C GLU A 85 3.16 -1.87 8.23
N HIS A 86 3.66 -0.78 7.62
CA HIS A 86 3.24 0.57 7.94
C HIS A 86 1.73 0.74 7.76
N LEU A 87 1.18 0.31 6.62
CA LEU A 87 -0.27 0.35 6.36
C LEU A 87 -1.04 -0.44 7.43
N GLY A 88 -0.59 -1.65 7.75
CA GLY A 88 -1.21 -2.49 8.79
C GLY A 88 -1.23 -1.80 10.16
N ARG A 89 -0.11 -1.19 10.56
CA ARG A 89 -0.02 -0.40 11.81
C ARG A 89 -1.00 0.77 11.78
N ARG A 90 -1.07 1.51 10.69
CA ARG A 90 -1.98 2.64 10.51
C ARG A 90 -3.45 2.25 10.59
N VAL A 91 -3.84 1.13 9.98
CA VAL A 91 -5.20 0.57 10.09
C VAL A 91 -5.52 0.21 11.55
N ALA A 92 -4.60 -0.47 12.24
CA ALA A 92 -4.79 -0.84 13.63
C ALA A 92 -4.92 0.38 14.57
N GLU A 93 -4.13 1.44 14.32
CA GLU A 93 -4.23 2.70 15.03
C GLU A 93 -5.54 3.42 14.77
N TYR A 94 -5.99 3.47 13.51
CA TYR A 94 -7.27 4.06 13.14
C TYR A 94 -8.43 3.37 13.88
N VAL A 95 -8.47 2.03 13.83
CA VAL A 95 -9.48 1.24 14.54
C VAL A 95 -9.46 1.50 16.05
N ARG A 96 -8.27 1.61 16.68
CA ARG A 96 -8.15 1.92 18.11
C ARG A 96 -8.71 3.31 18.46
N ARG A 97 -8.45 4.32 17.63
CA ARG A 97 -8.92 5.71 17.87
C ARG A 97 -10.41 5.89 17.59
N SER A 98 -10.98 5.09 16.70
CA SER A 98 -12.40 5.11 16.36
C SER A 98 -13.27 4.28 17.30
N ARG A 99 -12.69 3.64 18.32
CA ARG A 99 -13.45 3.00 19.39
C ARG A 99 -13.89 4.05 20.41
N PRO A 100 -15.17 4.04 20.84
CA PRO A 100 -15.65 4.90 21.92
C PRO A 100 -14.96 4.58 23.25
#